data_AF-A0A0N8H3C9-F1
#
_entry.id   AF-A0A0N8H3C9-F1
#
_cell.length_a   1.000
_cell.length_b   1.000
_cell.length_c   1.000
_cell.angle_alpha   90.00
_cell.angle_beta   90.00
_cell.angle_gamma   90.00
#
_symmetry.space_group_name_H-M   'P 1'
#
loop_
_entity.id
_entity.type
_entity.pdbx_description
1 polymer ?
#
loop_
_entity_poly.entity_id
_entity_poly.type
_entity_poly.pdbx_seq_one_letter_code
_entity_poly.pdbx_strand_id
1 'polypeptide(L)'
;MGRRKKYKSIEDYKQETQKIQDLIGGLITIVKVFEKLPEFPQLKSKAKEFEKIMDDNPQLKFDKEKIDNIYELGFIRLFASFEAFMYEYLKELYIKYPDSLPTDRKIQVSDILDWKTKKSVNDFIVDHIAIENSYDLKTWERTLKGSFGIEVFENKEKEQLFNSLNLCRNMIAHSGGKTNSKIVRDFKKIFKDSDEPKGKFEIEKWDIFDKKLFNSLIGITGEIINRLEKNNA
;
A
#
# COMPACT_ATOMS: atom_id res chain seq x y z
N MET A 1 -29.68 11.29 17.25
CA MET A 1 -28.23 11.35 16.95
C MET A 1 -27.63 9.98 17.20
N GLY A 2 -27.49 9.16 16.15
CA GLY A 2 -26.88 7.82 16.28
C GLY A 2 -25.39 7.93 16.55
N ARG A 3 -24.86 7.12 17.47
CA ARG A 3 -23.41 7.03 17.72
C ARG A 3 -22.71 6.65 16.41
N ARG A 4 -21.83 7.52 15.93
CA ARG A 4 -20.91 7.29 14.81
C ARG A 4 -20.14 5.99 15.08
N LYS A 5 -20.43 4.93 14.36
CA LYS A 5 -19.65 3.69 14.44
C LYS A 5 -18.48 3.83 13.47
N LYS A 6 -17.27 3.99 14.04
CA LYS A 6 -16.01 3.91 13.29
C LYS A 6 -15.87 2.49 12.71
N TYR A 7 -15.47 2.38 11.45
CA TYR A 7 -15.13 1.10 10.81
C TYR A 7 -13.81 0.61 11.41
N LYS A 8 -13.74 -0.67 11.77
CA LYS A 8 -12.55 -1.23 12.43
C LYS A 8 -11.39 -1.27 11.43
N SER A 9 -11.66 -1.64 10.19
CA SER A 9 -10.72 -1.62 9.06
C SER A 9 -10.00 -0.27 8.89
N ILE A 10 -10.70 0.86 9.08
CA ILE A 10 -10.09 2.20 9.03
C ILE A 10 -9.07 2.38 10.17
N GLU A 11 -9.44 2.00 11.39
CA GLU A 11 -8.57 2.12 12.55
C GLU A 11 -7.37 1.18 12.44
N ASP A 12 -7.60 -0.07 12.02
CA ASP A 12 -6.56 -1.07 11.80
C ASP A 12 -5.57 -0.57 10.74
N TYR A 13 -6.03 0.02 9.63
CA TYR A 13 -5.16 0.60 8.60
C TYR A 13 -4.32 1.78 9.13
N LYS A 14 -4.90 2.66 9.94
CA LYS A 14 -4.16 3.78 10.58
C LYS A 14 -3.06 3.26 11.48
N GLN A 15 -3.36 2.25 12.30
CA GLN A 15 -2.39 1.61 13.19
C GLN A 15 -1.27 0.92 12.41
N GLU A 16 -1.60 0.18 11.35
CA GLU A 16 -0.58 -0.44 10.49
C GLU A 16 0.29 0.59 9.78
N THR A 17 -0.30 1.69 9.29
CA THR A 17 0.46 2.79 8.68
C THR A 17 1.46 3.39 9.69
N GLN A 18 1.01 3.65 10.92
CA GLN A 18 1.87 4.18 11.98
C GLN A 18 3.01 3.20 12.30
N LYS A 19 2.72 1.90 12.45
CA LYS A 19 3.75 0.87 12.70
C LYS A 19 4.82 0.85 11.60
N ILE A 20 4.41 0.98 10.33
CA ILE A 20 5.35 1.02 9.19
C ILE A 20 6.23 2.28 9.28
N GLN A 21 5.64 3.44 9.55
CA GLN A 21 6.38 4.70 9.72
C GLN A 21 7.36 4.63 10.90
N ASP A 22 6.94 4.08 12.04
CA ASP A 22 7.77 3.91 13.23
C ASP A 22 8.94 2.95 12.97
N LEU A 23 8.70 1.86 12.25
CA LEU A 23 9.75 0.92 11.86
C LEU A 23 10.80 1.60 10.98
N ILE A 24 10.37 2.32 9.93
CA ILE A 24 11.27 3.05 9.04
C ILE A 24 12.05 4.11 9.83
N GLY A 25 11.36 4.89 10.67
CA GLY A 25 11.96 5.92 11.51
C GLY A 25 12.98 5.35 12.50
N GLY A 26 12.67 4.20 13.13
CA GLY A 26 13.57 3.48 14.03
C GLY A 26 14.82 2.98 13.31
N LEU A 27 14.66 2.33 12.15
CA LEU A 27 15.79 1.87 11.34
C LEU A 27 16.69 3.03 10.92
N ILE A 28 16.13 4.13 10.41
CA ILE A 28 16.90 5.33 10.03
C ILE A 28 17.58 5.98 11.24
N THR A 29 16.94 5.97 12.41
CA THR A 29 17.52 6.52 13.63
C THR A 29 18.72 5.70 14.07
N ILE A 30 18.62 4.37 14.04
CA ILE A 30 19.73 3.46 14.32
C ILE A 30 20.90 3.77 13.38
N VAL A 31 20.65 3.92 12.07
CA VAL A 31 21.68 4.32 11.09
C VAL A 31 22.41 5.59 11.53
N LYS A 32 21.66 6.66 11.80
CA LYS A 32 22.23 7.97 12.16
C LYS A 32 22.98 7.96 13.49
N VAL A 33 22.51 7.18 14.47
CA VAL A 33 23.21 7.03 15.75
C VAL A 33 24.56 6.34 15.55
N PHE A 34 24.62 5.31 14.70
CA PHE A 34 25.87 4.65 14.36
C PHE A 34 26.84 5.56 13.61
N GLU A 35 26.36 6.38 12.68
CA GLU A 35 27.20 7.38 11.97
C GLU A 35 27.82 8.40 12.93
N LYS A 36 27.09 8.79 13.98
CA LYS A 36 27.55 9.78 14.97
C LYS A 36 28.30 9.19 16.16
N LEU A 37 28.39 7.87 16.26
CA LEU A 37 29.03 7.19 17.39
C LEU A 37 30.48 7.66 17.64
N PRO A 38 31.31 7.93 16.61
CA PRO A 38 32.66 8.48 16.78
C PRO A 38 32.72 9.87 17.42
N GLU A 39 31.63 10.64 17.40
CA GLU A 39 31.55 11.99 17.95
C GLU A 39 31.41 12.03 19.48
N PHE A 40 31.13 10.89 20.14
CA PHE A 40 30.93 10.82 21.59
C PHE A 40 32.23 10.46 22.33
N PRO A 41 32.86 11.39 23.08
CA PRO A 41 34.17 11.18 23.69
C PRO A 41 34.22 10.01 24.68
N GLN A 42 33.15 9.83 25.46
CA GLN A 42 32.99 8.74 26.42
C GLN A 42 32.79 7.35 25.79
N LEU A 43 32.52 7.30 24.48
CA LEU A 43 32.29 6.06 23.74
C LEU A 43 33.42 5.75 22.76
N LYS A 44 34.51 6.54 22.73
CA LYS A 44 35.63 6.35 21.77
C LYS A 44 36.21 4.94 21.74
N SER A 45 36.30 4.24 22.86
CA SER A 45 36.78 2.85 22.89
C SER A 45 35.78 1.88 22.22
N LYS A 46 34.48 2.06 22.48
CA LYS A 46 33.40 1.30 21.84
C LYS A 46 33.20 1.67 20.37
N ALA A 47 33.45 2.91 20.00
CA ALA A 47 33.42 3.37 18.61
C ALA A 47 34.48 2.66 17.77
N LYS A 48 35.70 2.48 18.29
CA LYS A 48 36.76 1.69 17.62
C LYS A 48 36.40 0.21 17.46
N GLU A 49 35.80 -0.39 18.48
CA GLU A 49 35.32 -1.78 18.41
C GLU A 49 34.21 -1.92 17.36
N PHE A 50 33.31 -0.93 17.29
CA PHE A 50 32.24 -0.88 16.30
C PHE A 50 32.76 -0.63 14.88
N GLU A 51 33.69 0.30 14.69
CA GLU A 51 34.39 0.53 13.42
C GLU A 51 35.04 -0.76 12.92
N LYS A 52 35.72 -1.50 13.81
CA LYS A 52 36.31 -2.80 13.48
C LYS A 52 35.24 -3.81 13.04
N ILE A 53 34.11 -3.92 13.76
CA ILE A 53 33.00 -4.79 13.37
C ILE A 53 32.47 -4.40 11.98
N MET A 54 32.34 -3.11 11.69
CA MET A 54 31.85 -2.59 10.40
C MET A 54 32.86 -2.76 9.26
N ASP A 55 34.15 -2.70 9.55
CA ASP A 55 35.23 -2.98 8.59
C ASP A 55 35.35 -4.48 8.31
N ASP A 56 35.20 -5.33 9.33
CA ASP A 56 35.14 -6.78 9.22
C ASP A 56 33.82 -7.24 8.54
N ASN A 57 32.79 -6.38 8.52
CA ASN A 57 31.48 -6.64 7.93
C ASN A 57 31.04 -5.46 7.04
N PRO A 58 31.66 -5.25 5.86
CA PRO A 58 31.37 -4.12 4.98
C PRO A 58 29.90 -4.06 4.54
N GLN A 59 29.19 -5.18 4.52
CA GLN A 59 27.73 -5.25 4.29
C GLN A 59 26.90 -4.53 5.36
N LEU A 60 27.45 -4.21 6.52
CA LEU A 60 26.79 -3.43 7.57
C LEU A 60 26.98 -1.92 7.40
N LYS A 61 27.93 -1.46 6.58
CA LYS A 61 28.19 -0.02 6.35
C LYS A 61 26.96 0.67 5.78
N PHE A 62 26.41 1.66 6.48
CA PHE A 62 25.26 2.38 5.98
C PHE A 62 25.66 3.35 4.87
N ASP A 63 24.88 3.35 3.80
CA ASP A 63 24.98 4.27 2.69
C ASP A 63 23.58 4.75 2.30
N LYS A 64 23.54 5.72 1.39
CA LYS A 64 22.29 6.27 0.85
C LYS A 64 21.41 5.18 0.21
N GLU A 65 22.03 4.21 -0.46
CA GLU A 65 21.32 3.10 -1.13
C GLU A 65 20.52 2.25 -0.14
N LYS A 66 21.08 1.96 1.05
CA LYS A 66 20.35 1.24 2.10
C LYS A 66 19.17 2.02 2.66
N ILE A 67 19.27 3.34 2.77
CA ILE A 67 18.15 4.18 3.20
C ILE A 67 17.04 4.16 2.15
N ASP A 68 17.40 4.27 0.87
CA ASP A 68 16.44 4.21 -0.24
C ASP A 68 15.74 2.83 -0.26
N ASN A 69 16.48 1.73 -0.09
CA ASN A 69 15.92 0.38 0.04
C ASN A 69 14.94 0.23 1.22
N ILE A 70 15.19 0.87 2.36
CA ILE A 70 14.25 0.85 3.51
C ILE A 70 12.93 1.52 3.12
N TYR A 71 12.98 2.65 2.41
CA TYR A 71 11.78 3.30 1.91
C TYR A 71 11.09 2.50 0.80
N GLU A 72 11.83 1.82 -0.06
CA GLU A 72 11.29 0.92 -1.10
C GLU A 72 10.45 -0.20 -0.45
N LEU A 73 11.03 -0.89 0.54
CA LEU A 73 10.34 -1.94 1.30
C LEU A 73 9.12 -1.39 2.05
N GLY A 74 9.27 -0.20 2.65
CA GLY A 74 8.20 0.52 3.30
C GLY A 74 7.03 0.83 2.36
N PHE A 75 7.34 1.26 1.14
CA PHE A 75 6.37 1.57 0.10
C PHE A 75 5.60 0.34 -0.36
N ILE A 76 6.28 -0.78 -0.63
CA ILE A 76 5.63 -2.06 -0.97
C ILE A 76 4.73 -2.52 0.18
N ARG A 77 5.23 -2.47 1.42
CA ARG A 77 4.48 -2.91 2.60
C ARG A 77 3.24 -2.04 2.84
N LEU A 78 3.34 -0.72 2.69
CA LEU A 78 2.21 0.19 2.83
C LEU A 78 1.15 -0.06 1.76
N PHE A 79 1.56 -0.32 0.51
CA PHE A 79 0.62 -0.71 -0.55
C PHE A 79 -0.13 -2.00 -0.19
N ALA A 80 0.58 -3.03 0.25
CA ALA A 80 -0.04 -4.30 0.67
C ALA A 80 -1.02 -4.10 1.84
N SER A 81 -0.67 -3.25 2.80
CA SER A 81 -1.58 -2.88 3.90
C SER A 81 -2.83 -2.16 3.39
N PHE A 82 -2.71 -1.32 2.36
CA PHE A 82 -3.86 -0.64 1.75
C PHE A 82 -4.74 -1.60 0.94
N GLU A 83 -4.15 -2.56 0.22
CA GLU A 83 -4.90 -3.63 -0.48
C GLU A 83 -5.72 -4.47 0.52
N ALA A 84 -5.11 -4.84 1.66
CA ALA A 84 -5.83 -5.53 2.74
C ALA A 84 -6.96 -4.66 3.32
N PHE A 85 -6.71 -3.36 3.51
CA PHE A 85 -7.73 -2.41 3.95
C PHE A 85 -8.93 -2.34 2.99
N MET A 86 -8.71 -2.26 1.68
CA MET A 86 -9.78 -2.20 0.68
C MET A 86 -10.76 -3.38 0.82
N TYR A 87 -10.20 -4.58 1.01
CA TYR A 87 -10.93 -5.81 1.22
C TYR A 87 -11.73 -5.79 2.54
N GLU A 88 -11.06 -5.53 3.67
CA GLU A 88 -11.70 -5.50 5.00
C GLU A 88 -12.78 -4.42 5.09
N TYR A 89 -12.57 -3.28 4.42
CA TYR A 89 -13.54 -2.20 4.38
C TYR A 89 -14.82 -2.60 3.62
N LEU A 90 -14.70 -3.27 2.47
CA LEU A 90 -15.87 -3.81 1.77
C LEU A 90 -16.59 -4.88 2.58
N LYS A 91 -15.84 -5.77 3.24
CA LYS A 91 -16.41 -6.79 4.12
C LYS A 91 -17.25 -6.19 5.23
N GLU A 92 -16.74 -5.16 5.91
CA GLU A 92 -17.51 -4.44 6.93
C GLU A 92 -18.75 -3.76 6.36
N LEU A 93 -18.65 -3.16 5.16
CA LEU A 93 -19.79 -2.54 4.49
C LEU A 93 -20.89 -3.55 4.14
N TYR A 94 -20.56 -4.71 3.58
CA TYR A 94 -21.54 -5.74 3.27
C TYR A 94 -22.18 -6.37 4.52
N ILE A 95 -21.41 -6.55 5.60
CA ILE A 95 -21.97 -6.99 6.88
C ILE A 95 -22.96 -5.95 7.43
N LYS A 96 -22.66 -4.66 7.26
CA LYS A 96 -23.49 -3.56 7.75
C LYS A 96 -24.70 -3.28 6.87
N TYR A 97 -24.58 -3.49 5.56
CA TYR A 97 -25.61 -3.26 4.55
C TYR A 97 -25.80 -4.51 3.67
N PRO A 98 -26.43 -5.58 4.19
CA PRO A 98 -26.57 -6.84 3.45
C PRO A 98 -27.36 -6.69 2.15
N ASP A 99 -28.28 -5.73 2.06
CA ASP A 99 -29.08 -5.46 0.85
C ASP A 99 -28.23 -4.94 -0.31
N SER A 100 -26.99 -4.51 -0.06
CA SER A 100 -26.03 -4.13 -1.10
C SER A 100 -25.37 -5.34 -1.78
N LEU A 101 -25.62 -6.57 -1.31
CA LEU A 101 -25.12 -7.79 -1.95
C LEU A 101 -25.89 -8.06 -3.26
N PRO A 102 -25.21 -8.47 -4.34
CA PRO A 102 -25.88 -8.87 -5.58
C PRO A 102 -26.83 -10.04 -5.34
N THR A 103 -28.09 -9.90 -5.76
CA THR A 103 -29.15 -10.89 -5.56
C THR A 103 -29.15 -12.00 -6.62
N ASP A 104 -28.46 -11.79 -7.73
CA ASP A 104 -28.36 -12.71 -8.88
C ASP A 104 -27.15 -13.64 -8.83
N ARG A 105 -26.35 -13.57 -7.75
CA ARG A 105 -25.14 -14.37 -7.60
C ARG A 105 -25.48 -15.84 -7.42
N LYS A 106 -24.92 -16.67 -8.30
CA LYS A 106 -24.99 -18.13 -8.19
C LYS A 106 -23.85 -18.64 -7.32
N ILE A 107 -24.18 -19.45 -6.32
CA ILE A 107 -23.21 -20.14 -5.45
C ILE A 107 -23.40 -21.63 -5.67
N GLN A 108 -22.31 -22.39 -5.81
CA GLN A 108 -22.44 -23.83 -5.93
C GLN A 108 -22.81 -24.39 -4.56
N VAL A 109 -23.75 -25.35 -4.54
CA VAL A 109 -24.16 -25.99 -3.28
C VAL A 109 -22.95 -26.61 -2.58
N SER A 110 -22.03 -27.22 -3.35
CA SER A 110 -20.77 -27.78 -2.85
C SER A 110 -19.94 -26.82 -2.01
N ASP A 111 -19.97 -25.52 -2.32
CA ASP A 111 -19.18 -24.50 -1.61
C ASP A 111 -19.74 -24.21 -0.22
N ILE A 112 -20.99 -24.61 0.04
CA ILE A 112 -21.71 -24.27 1.25
C ILE A 112 -22.24 -25.44 2.08
N LEU A 113 -22.11 -26.67 1.59
CA LEU A 113 -22.62 -27.88 2.26
C LEU A 113 -22.03 -28.08 3.66
N ASP A 114 -20.77 -27.69 3.88
CA ASP A 114 -20.06 -27.91 5.14
C ASP A 114 -20.36 -26.83 6.21
N TRP A 115 -21.01 -25.73 5.83
CA TRP A 115 -21.32 -24.64 6.76
C TRP A 115 -22.57 -24.95 7.61
N LYS A 116 -22.37 -25.07 8.91
CA LYS A 116 -23.42 -25.46 9.87
C LYS A 116 -24.40 -24.35 10.23
N THR A 117 -24.15 -23.10 9.82
CA THR A 117 -24.98 -21.96 10.22
C THR A 117 -25.23 -21.00 9.05
N LYS A 118 -26.42 -20.39 9.02
CA LYS A 118 -26.75 -19.31 8.08
C LYS A 118 -25.73 -18.17 8.14
N LYS A 119 -25.24 -17.85 9.34
CA LYS A 119 -24.21 -16.83 9.53
C LYS A 119 -22.91 -17.21 8.79
N SER A 120 -22.43 -18.44 8.95
CA SER A 120 -21.22 -18.91 8.27
C SER A 120 -21.35 -18.89 6.74
N VAL A 121 -22.52 -19.27 6.21
CA VAL A 121 -22.80 -19.17 4.77
C VAL A 121 -22.77 -17.70 4.32
N ASN A 122 -23.41 -16.80 5.07
CA ASN A 122 -23.40 -15.38 4.77
C ASN A 122 -21.98 -14.79 4.83
N ASP A 123 -21.21 -15.13 5.86
CA ASP A 123 -19.83 -14.68 6.03
C ASP A 123 -18.97 -15.15 4.85
N PHE A 124 -19.12 -16.41 4.40
CA PHE A 124 -18.46 -16.93 3.20
C PHE A 124 -18.82 -16.15 1.93
N ILE A 125 -20.11 -15.86 1.73
CA ILE A 125 -20.57 -15.08 0.58
C ILE A 125 -19.92 -13.70 0.60
N VAL A 126 -20.04 -12.98 1.72
CA VAL A 126 -19.48 -11.65 1.89
C VAL A 126 -17.98 -11.64 1.64
N ASP A 127 -17.25 -12.62 2.19
CA ASP A 127 -15.81 -12.78 2.00
C ASP A 127 -15.46 -12.84 0.51
N HIS A 128 -16.14 -13.74 -0.22
CA HIS A 128 -15.90 -13.94 -1.64
C HIS A 128 -16.27 -12.72 -2.49
N ILE A 129 -17.36 -12.04 -2.17
CA ILE A 129 -17.78 -10.81 -2.88
C ILE A 129 -16.77 -9.69 -2.61
N ALA A 130 -16.36 -9.52 -1.35
CA ALA A 130 -15.41 -8.49 -0.97
C ALA A 130 -14.07 -8.68 -1.68
N ILE A 131 -13.55 -9.91 -1.74
CA ILE A 131 -12.30 -10.24 -2.46
C ILE A 131 -12.38 -9.83 -3.94
N GLU A 132 -13.44 -10.24 -4.64
CA GLU A 132 -13.61 -9.90 -6.06
C GLU A 132 -13.71 -8.40 -6.27
N ASN A 133 -14.47 -7.72 -5.41
CA ASN A 133 -14.73 -6.30 -5.54
C ASN A 133 -13.58 -5.42 -5.01
N SER A 134 -12.59 -5.99 -4.32
CA SER A 134 -11.37 -5.31 -3.88
C SER A 134 -10.11 -5.77 -4.63
N TYR A 135 -10.23 -6.56 -5.69
CA TYR A 135 -9.06 -7.10 -6.41
C TYR A 135 -8.16 -6.00 -6.99
N ASP A 136 -8.75 -4.91 -7.45
CA ASP A 136 -8.05 -3.73 -7.94
C ASP A 136 -8.79 -2.45 -7.55
N LEU A 137 -8.06 -1.33 -7.55
CA LEU A 137 -8.59 -0.03 -7.15
C LEU A 137 -9.84 0.38 -7.93
N LYS A 138 -9.86 0.16 -9.25
CA LYS A 138 -10.96 0.61 -10.11
C LYS A 138 -12.22 -0.19 -9.83
N THR A 139 -12.08 -1.49 -9.62
CA THR A 139 -13.18 -2.36 -9.19
C THR A 139 -13.70 -1.96 -7.82
N TRP A 140 -12.80 -1.67 -6.88
CA TRP A 140 -13.13 -1.21 -5.54
C TRP A 140 -13.88 0.13 -5.52
N GLU A 141 -13.35 1.13 -6.21
CA GLU A 141 -13.99 2.45 -6.35
C GLU A 141 -15.37 2.35 -6.99
N ARG A 142 -15.49 1.61 -8.09
CA ARG A 142 -16.78 1.40 -8.77
C ARG A 142 -17.79 0.73 -7.85
N THR A 143 -17.36 -0.25 -7.05
CA THR A 143 -18.22 -0.93 -6.08
C THR A 143 -18.66 0.03 -4.98
N LEU A 144 -17.73 0.79 -4.41
CA LEU A 144 -18.03 1.80 -3.39
C LEU A 144 -19.02 2.85 -3.89
N LYS A 145 -18.82 3.36 -5.11
CA LYS A 145 -19.73 4.35 -5.71
C LYS A 145 -21.09 3.74 -6.08
N GLY A 146 -21.10 2.58 -6.71
CA GLY A 146 -22.32 1.95 -7.23
C GLY A 146 -23.21 1.33 -6.15
N SER A 147 -22.62 0.59 -5.22
CA SER A 147 -23.38 -0.16 -4.20
C SER A 147 -23.60 0.63 -2.90
N PHE A 148 -22.74 1.62 -2.61
CA PHE A 148 -22.77 2.35 -1.34
C PHE A 148 -22.83 3.88 -1.51
N GLY A 149 -22.74 4.41 -2.73
CA GLY A 149 -22.74 5.86 -2.97
C GLY A 149 -21.49 6.57 -2.46
N ILE A 150 -20.38 5.83 -2.21
CA ILE A 150 -19.16 6.36 -1.61
C ILE A 150 -18.16 6.73 -2.71
N GLU A 151 -17.76 8.00 -2.74
CA GLU A 151 -16.67 8.47 -3.61
C GLU A 151 -15.32 8.42 -2.88
N VAL A 152 -14.38 7.65 -3.43
CA VAL A 152 -13.05 7.40 -2.86
C VAL A 152 -12.11 8.59 -3.06
N PHE A 153 -12.03 9.09 -4.28
CA PHE A 153 -11.13 10.17 -4.66
C PHE A 153 -11.83 11.53 -4.63
N GLU A 154 -11.06 12.57 -4.33
CA GLU A 154 -11.55 13.94 -4.42
C GLU A 154 -11.75 14.40 -5.85
N ASN A 155 -10.80 14.04 -6.71
CA ASN A 155 -10.79 14.41 -8.11
C ASN A 155 -9.94 13.40 -8.89
N LYS A 156 -9.94 13.57 -10.21
CA LYS A 156 -9.24 12.69 -11.14
C LYS A 156 -7.71 12.73 -10.99
N GLU A 157 -7.14 13.83 -10.53
CA GLU A 157 -5.69 13.95 -10.33
C GLU A 157 -5.22 13.03 -9.20
N LYS A 158 -6.01 12.94 -8.13
CA LYS A 158 -5.77 12.04 -6.99
C LYS A 158 -5.87 10.56 -7.38
N GLU A 159 -6.87 10.23 -8.21
CA GLU A 159 -7.00 8.91 -8.83
C GLU A 159 -5.78 8.57 -9.70
N GLN A 160 -5.35 9.49 -10.56
CA GLN A 160 -4.16 9.33 -11.41
C GLN A 160 -2.87 9.20 -10.61
N LEU A 161 -2.71 9.95 -9.52
CA LEU A 161 -1.58 9.84 -8.62
C LEU A 161 -1.52 8.44 -8.00
N PHE A 162 -2.62 7.92 -7.47
CA PHE A 162 -2.65 6.57 -6.91
C PHE A 162 -2.29 5.51 -7.97
N ASN A 163 -2.89 5.61 -9.16
CA ASN A 163 -2.61 4.69 -10.27
C ASN A 163 -1.13 4.72 -10.68
N SER A 164 -0.50 5.90 -10.68
CA SER A 164 0.94 6.06 -10.94
C SER A 164 1.78 5.39 -9.86
N LEU A 165 1.40 5.54 -8.58
CA LEU A 165 2.08 4.88 -7.46
C LEU A 165 1.96 3.35 -7.55
N ASN A 166 0.79 2.82 -7.94
CA ASN A 166 0.61 1.37 -8.13
C ASN A 166 1.49 0.84 -9.27
N LEU A 167 1.64 1.62 -10.36
CA LEU A 167 2.56 1.27 -11.44
C LEU A 167 4.01 1.21 -10.94
N CYS A 168 4.45 2.19 -10.14
CA CYS A 168 5.76 2.18 -9.50
C CYS A 168 5.93 0.95 -8.59
N ARG A 169 4.92 0.60 -7.78
CA ARG A 169 4.94 -0.60 -6.93
C ARG A 169 5.16 -1.87 -7.75
N ASN A 170 4.46 -2.01 -8.88
CA ASN A 170 4.62 -3.18 -9.75
C ASN A 170 5.99 -3.22 -10.43
N MET A 171 6.55 -2.07 -10.82
CA MET A 171 7.91 -1.97 -11.35
C MET A 171 8.95 -2.39 -10.31
N ILE A 172 8.82 -1.89 -9.09
CA ILE A 172 9.69 -2.24 -7.97
C ILE A 172 9.59 -3.76 -7.67
N ALA A 173 8.38 -4.24 -7.37
CA ALA A 173 8.15 -5.60 -6.90
C ALA A 173 8.50 -6.70 -7.92
N HIS A 174 8.34 -6.43 -9.22
CA HIS A 174 8.49 -7.45 -10.26
C HIS A 174 9.70 -7.24 -11.17
N SER A 175 10.29 -6.05 -11.19
CA SER A 175 11.43 -5.72 -12.07
C SER A 175 12.63 -5.15 -11.31
N GLY A 176 12.61 -5.10 -9.98
CA GLY A 176 13.69 -4.53 -9.17
C GLY A 176 13.95 -3.06 -9.51
N GLY A 177 12.87 -2.31 -9.77
CA GLY A 177 12.94 -0.90 -10.16
C GLY A 177 13.36 -0.65 -11.62
N LYS A 178 13.54 -1.70 -12.42
CA LYS A 178 13.92 -1.57 -13.84
C LYS A 178 12.71 -1.38 -14.73
N THR A 179 12.85 -0.55 -15.75
CA THR A 179 11.82 -0.32 -16.75
C THR A 179 11.81 -1.43 -17.81
N ASN A 180 10.62 -1.72 -18.33
CA ASN A 180 10.44 -2.60 -19.48
C ASN A 180 9.34 -2.04 -20.39
N SER A 181 9.18 -2.63 -21.58
CA SER A 181 8.20 -2.16 -22.58
C SER A 181 6.75 -2.15 -22.07
N LYS A 182 6.40 -3.04 -21.12
CA LYS A 182 5.08 -3.06 -20.46
C LYS A 182 4.90 -1.84 -19.57
N ILE A 183 5.86 -1.54 -18.68
CA ILE A 183 5.80 -0.39 -17.76
C ILE A 183 5.71 0.92 -18.54
N VAL A 184 6.52 1.10 -19.59
CA VAL A 184 6.48 2.30 -20.44
C VAL A 184 5.11 2.46 -21.10
N ARG A 185 4.54 1.37 -21.62
CA ARG A 185 3.20 1.38 -22.21
C ARG A 185 2.14 1.80 -21.19
N ASP A 186 2.24 1.29 -19.96
CA ASP A 186 1.28 1.60 -18.92
C ASP A 186 1.43 3.05 -18.39
N PHE A 187 2.65 3.58 -18.28
CA PHE A 187 2.89 5.01 -18.02
C PHE A 187 2.22 5.90 -19.08
N LYS A 188 2.40 5.58 -20.37
CA LYS A 188 1.79 6.36 -21.47
C LYS A 188 0.27 6.38 -21.42
N LYS A 189 -0.37 5.27 -21.04
CA LYS A 189 -1.83 5.22 -20.84
C LYS A 189 -2.30 6.18 -19.75
N ILE A 190 -1.52 6.34 -18.68
CA ILE A 190 -1.86 7.22 -17.55
C ILE A 190 -1.71 8.69 -17.95
N PHE A 191 -0.62 9.04 -18.63
CA PHE A 191 -0.25 10.44 -18.91
C PHE A 191 -0.72 10.97 -20.27
N LYS A 192 -1.36 10.14 -21.11
CA LYS A 192 -1.93 10.53 -22.43
C LYS A 192 -0.92 11.19 -23.40
N ASP A 193 0.38 10.98 -23.23
CA ASP A 193 1.37 11.44 -24.22
C ASP A 193 1.48 10.44 -25.37
N SER A 194 1.11 10.94 -26.55
CA SER A 194 1.20 10.28 -27.85
C SER A 194 2.62 10.34 -28.39
N ASP A 195 3.30 9.19 -28.37
CA ASP A 195 4.17 8.68 -29.45
C ASP A 195 4.85 7.40 -28.97
N GLU A 196 4.85 6.32 -29.77
CA GLU A 196 5.64 5.12 -29.47
C GLU A 196 7.15 5.45 -29.53
N PRO A 197 8.00 4.94 -28.62
CA PRO A 197 9.43 5.17 -28.75
C PRO A 197 9.92 4.40 -29.97
N LYS A 198 10.29 5.11 -31.03
CA LYS A 198 11.05 4.52 -32.14
C LYS A 198 12.52 4.39 -31.70
N GLY A 199 12.88 3.25 -31.11
CA GLY A 199 14.25 2.98 -30.67
C GLY A 199 14.44 1.63 -29.98
N LYS A 200 15.69 1.21 -29.81
CA LYS A 200 16.03 0.06 -28.94
C LYS A 200 15.67 0.42 -27.50
N PHE A 201 14.85 -0.41 -26.86
CA PHE A 201 14.50 -0.25 -25.45
C PHE A 201 15.73 -0.61 -24.60
N GLU A 202 16.33 0.39 -23.97
CA GLU A 202 17.33 0.16 -22.93
C GLU A 202 16.61 -0.02 -21.59
N ILE A 203 16.97 -1.09 -20.87
CA ILE A 203 16.49 -1.33 -19.52
C ILE A 203 17.28 -0.40 -18.61
N GLU A 204 16.72 0.77 -18.32
CA GLU A 204 17.29 1.69 -17.34
C GLU A 204 16.67 1.41 -15.96
N LYS A 205 17.55 1.29 -14.95
CA LYS A 205 17.14 1.40 -13.54
C LYS A 205 16.82 2.88 -13.33
N TRP A 206 15.54 3.20 -13.11
CA TRP A 206 15.20 4.56 -12.73
C TRP A 206 15.70 4.80 -11.30
N ASP A 207 16.28 5.98 -11.06
CA ASP A 207 16.49 6.48 -9.70
C ASP A 207 15.12 6.80 -9.11
N ILE A 208 14.51 5.76 -8.54
CA ILE A 208 13.24 5.90 -7.86
C ILE A 208 13.53 6.62 -6.54
N PHE A 209 12.94 7.80 -6.37
CA PHE A 209 13.01 8.51 -5.09
C PHE A 209 12.08 7.82 -4.08
N ASP A 210 12.51 6.70 -3.51
CA ASP A 210 11.67 5.81 -2.70
C ASP A 210 11.02 6.52 -1.51
N LYS A 211 11.75 7.43 -0.85
CA LYS A 211 11.20 8.29 0.20
C LYS A 211 10.03 9.15 -0.29
N LYS A 212 10.14 9.70 -1.51
CA LYS A 212 9.08 10.54 -2.09
C LYS A 212 7.87 9.68 -2.43
N LEU A 213 8.07 8.50 -3.03
CA LEU A 213 6.98 7.56 -3.31
C LEU A 213 6.25 7.13 -2.04
N PHE A 214 7.00 6.75 -1.01
CA PHE A 214 6.46 6.38 0.29
C PHE A 214 5.60 7.49 0.89
N ASN A 215 6.14 8.72 0.94
CA ASN A 215 5.40 9.88 1.48
C ASN A 215 4.17 10.22 0.61
N SER A 216 4.27 10.12 -0.72
CA SER A 216 3.13 10.33 -1.61
C SER A 216 2.04 9.29 -1.38
N LEU A 217 2.40 8.02 -1.14
CA LEU A 217 1.44 6.97 -0.82
C LEU A 217 0.76 7.20 0.54
N ILE A 218 1.51 7.61 1.56
CA ILE A 218 0.92 8.02 2.84
C ILE A 218 -0.08 9.15 2.63
N GLY A 219 0.30 10.18 1.86
CA GLY A 219 -0.55 11.33 1.60
C GLY A 219 -1.87 10.93 0.94
N ILE A 220 -1.82 10.22 -0.19
CA ILE A 220 -3.02 9.84 -0.93
C ILE A 220 -3.91 8.86 -0.16
N THR A 221 -3.33 7.87 0.53
CA THR A 221 -4.13 6.91 1.31
C THR A 221 -4.72 7.56 2.55
N GLY A 222 -4.00 8.49 3.21
CA GLY A 222 -4.54 9.30 4.30
C GLY A 222 -5.71 10.18 3.86
N GLU A 223 -5.63 10.79 2.67
CA GLU A 223 -6.74 11.55 2.09
C GLU A 223 -7.97 10.67 1.83
N ILE A 224 -7.77 9.48 1.24
CA ILE A 224 -8.85 8.49 1.03
C ILE A 224 -9.50 8.13 2.36
N ILE A 225 -8.72 7.74 3.37
CA ILE A 225 -9.22 7.35 4.68
C ILE A 225 -10.03 8.48 5.33
N ASN A 226 -9.52 9.71 5.31
CA ASN A 226 -10.22 10.87 5.85
C ASN A 226 -11.56 11.11 5.12
N ARG A 227 -11.61 10.85 3.81
CA ARG A 227 -12.83 10.99 3.02
C ARG A 227 -13.84 9.91 3.35
N LEU A 228 -13.39 8.66 3.49
CA LEU A 228 -14.24 7.55 3.93
C LEU A 228 -14.82 7.82 5.32
N GLU A 229 -14.04 8.37 6.26
CA GLU A 229 -14.56 8.75 7.57
C GLU A 229 -15.62 9.85 7.50
N LYS A 230 -15.47 10.83 6.60
CA LYS A 230 -16.44 11.92 6.40
C LYS A 230 -17.74 11.43 5.77
N ASN A 231 -17.68 10.56 4.76
CA ASN A 231 -18.86 10.00 4.08
C ASN A 231 -19.67 9.05 4.98
N ASN A 232 -19.09 8.61 6.09
CA ASN A 232 -19.71 7.72 7.07
C ASN A 232 -20.23 8.45 8.32
N ALA A 233 -20.11 9.78 8.38
CA ALA A 233 -20.52 10.64 9.49
C ALA A 233 -21.90 11.27 9.27
#